data_AF-A0ABD6S7A4-F1
#
_entry.id   AF-A0ABD6S7A4-F1
#
_cell.length_a   1.000
_cell.length_b   1.000
_cell.length_c   1.000
_cell.angle_alpha   90.00
_cell.angle_beta   90.00
_cell.angle_gamma   90.00
#
_symmetry.space_group_name_H-M   'P 1'
#
loop_
_entity.id
_entity.type
_entity.pdbx_description
1 polymer ?
#
loop_
_entity_poly.entity_id
_entity_poly.type
_entity_poly.pdbx_seq_one_letter_code
_entity_poly.pdbx_strand_id
1 'polypeptide(L)'
;MTTLKAYRVLVNETESLFGGTPNGLNYRHVDADTEQEAKADAEKYYGTVVEIEEKTLIGKNTLFTELEDGKEYEILADSDFTNDTLKIKKEGEWVTTTIRGGEFSEEGFTHTYKVQDVFPKIDFLVDTKITDMTLATLEALDCEIYATVSALKEMPQEFVGLVKCL
;
A
#
# COMPACT_ATOMS: atom_id res chain seq x y z
N MET A 1 9.59 7.75 14.26
CA MET A 1 8.32 7.50 13.54
C MET A 1 7.38 8.70 13.62
N THR A 2 7.10 9.33 12.48
CA THR A 2 5.99 10.31 12.36
C THR A 2 4.69 9.57 12.07
N THR A 3 3.56 10.19 12.41
CA THR A 3 2.22 9.64 12.13
C THR A 3 1.45 10.60 11.24
N LEU A 4 0.52 10.05 10.47
CA LEU A 4 -0.42 10.77 9.63
C LEU A 4 -1.85 10.44 10.09
N LYS A 5 -2.73 11.43 10.14
CA LYS A 5 -4.15 11.18 10.31
C LYS A 5 -4.75 10.85 8.95
N ALA A 6 -5.51 9.78 8.86
CA ALA A 6 -6.25 9.44 7.66
C ALA A 6 -7.65 8.94 8.04
N TYR A 7 -8.50 8.79 7.04
CA TYR A 7 -9.84 8.26 7.21
C TYR A 7 -10.05 7.11 6.24
N ARG A 8 -10.56 6.00 6.77
CA ARG A 8 -11.08 4.89 5.98
C ARG A 8 -12.55 5.16 5.71
N VAL A 9 -12.91 5.25 4.45
CA VAL A 9 -14.23 5.71 4.01
C VAL A 9 -14.88 4.60 3.18
N LEU A 10 -16.05 4.14 3.58
CA LEU A 10 -16.88 3.29 2.73
C LEU A 10 -17.65 4.20 1.76
N VAL A 11 -17.42 4.01 0.47
CA VAL A 11 -18.07 4.78 -0.59
C VAL A 11 -18.90 3.84 -1.45
N ASN A 12 -20.10 4.27 -1.82
CA ASN A 12 -20.84 3.68 -2.93
C ASN A 12 -20.40 4.37 -4.23
N GLU A 13 -19.44 3.76 -4.92
CA GLU A 13 -18.89 4.22 -6.18
C GLU A 13 -19.92 4.06 -7.30
N THR A 14 -20.29 5.19 -7.90
CA THR A 14 -21.20 5.24 -9.05
C THR A 14 -20.48 5.48 -10.36
N GLU A 15 -19.19 5.83 -10.29
CA GLU A 15 -18.30 6.06 -11.43
C GLU A 15 -17.00 5.28 -11.21
N SER A 16 -16.37 4.85 -12.31
CA SER A 16 -15.07 4.16 -12.25
C SER A 16 -13.95 5.17 -12.47
N LEU A 17 -12.99 5.24 -11.57
CA LEU A 17 -11.77 6.06 -11.70
C LEU A 17 -10.95 5.71 -12.96
N PHE A 18 -10.97 4.44 -13.39
CA PHE A 18 -10.11 3.93 -14.45
C PHE A 18 -10.86 3.40 -15.70
N GLY A 19 -12.06 3.93 -15.96
CA GLY A 19 -12.79 3.63 -17.22
C GLY A 19 -13.46 2.25 -17.32
N GLY A 20 -13.77 1.61 -16.17
CA GLY A 20 -14.45 0.32 -16.07
C GLY A 20 -15.84 0.38 -15.43
N THR A 21 -16.28 -0.75 -14.88
CA THR A 21 -17.53 -0.82 -14.08
C THR A 21 -17.25 -0.26 -12.69
N PRO A 22 -18.10 0.62 -12.13
CA PRO A 22 -17.93 1.09 -10.75
C PRO A 22 -17.89 -0.08 -9.77
N ASN A 23 -17.06 0.01 -8.73
CA ASN A 23 -16.90 -1.08 -7.77
C ASN A 23 -18.12 -1.26 -6.84
N GLY A 24 -19.09 -0.34 -6.87
CA GLY A 24 -20.19 -0.31 -5.92
C GLY A 24 -19.68 0.07 -4.53
N LEU A 25 -19.98 -0.73 -3.51
CA LEU A 25 -19.46 -0.48 -2.16
C LEU A 25 -17.97 -0.82 -2.09
N ASN A 26 -17.14 0.18 -1.86
CA ASN A 26 -15.70 0.03 -1.80
C ASN A 26 -15.09 0.93 -0.71
N TYR A 27 -13.97 0.49 -0.14
CA TYR A 27 -13.23 1.28 0.84
C TYR A 27 -12.17 2.14 0.16
N ARG A 28 -12.11 3.40 0.59
CA ARG A 28 -11.11 4.41 0.20
C ARG A 28 -10.35 4.86 1.44
N HIS A 29 -9.10 5.27 1.28
CA HIS A 29 -8.34 5.90 2.37
C HIS A 29 -7.93 7.31 1.96
N VAL A 30 -8.27 8.28 2.82
CA VAL A 30 -8.12 9.71 2.51
C VAL A 30 -7.31 10.38 3.61
N ASP A 31 -6.30 11.16 3.20
CA ASP A 31 -5.61 12.10 4.09
C ASP A 31 -6.48 13.34 4.29
N ALA A 32 -6.83 13.64 5.54
CA ALA A 32 -7.57 14.82 5.91
C ALA A 32 -7.37 15.14 7.39
N ASP A 33 -7.57 16.41 7.78
CA ASP A 33 -7.50 16.81 9.18
C ASP A 33 -8.82 16.50 9.92
N THR A 34 -9.95 16.54 9.21
CA THR A 34 -11.30 16.38 9.77
C THR A 34 -12.16 15.37 8.99
N GLU A 35 -13.15 14.78 9.69
CA GLU A 35 -14.13 13.87 9.08
C GLU A 35 -14.94 14.57 7.97
N GLN A 36 -15.24 15.86 8.15
CA GLN A 36 -15.97 16.64 7.15
C GLN A 36 -15.17 16.84 5.86
N GLU A 37 -13.86 17.09 5.97
CA GLU A 37 -12.97 17.19 4.81
C GLU A 37 -12.82 15.84 4.12
N ALA A 38 -12.57 14.77 4.89
CA ALA A 38 -12.51 13.40 4.35
C ALA A 38 -13.78 13.02 3.59
N LYS A 39 -14.94 13.38 4.13
CA LYS A 39 -16.23 13.17 3.47
C LYS A 39 -16.32 13.97 2.16
N ALA A 40 -16.01 15.26 2.21
CA ALA A 40 -16.13 16.14 1.05
C ALA A 40 -15.20 15.68 -0.09
N ASP A 41 -13.97 15.28 0.22
CA ASP A 41 -13.03 14.76 -0.76
C ASP A 41 -13.49 13.41 -1.32
N ALA A 42 -13.93 12.48 -0.47
CA ALA A 42 -14.43 11.20 -0.94
C ALA A 42 -15.69 11.34 -1.82
N GLU A 43 -16.61 12.23 -1.47
CA GLU A 43 -17.80 12.51 -2.27
C GLU A 43 -17.48 13.19 -3.60
N LYS A 44 -16.43 14.02 -3.63
CA LYS A 44 -15.98 14.70 -4.84
C LYS A 44 -15.35 13.74 -5.84
N TYR A 45 -14.58 12.75 -5.39
CA TYR A 45 -13.76 11.91 -6.27
C TYR A 45 -14.31 10.49 -6.50
N TYR A 46 -15.08 9.93 -5.57
CA TYR A 46 -15.39 8.51 -5.57
C TYR A 46 -16.90 8.19 -5.62
N GLY A 47 -17.73 8.95 -4.92
CA GLY A 47 -19.18 8.70 -4.89
C GLY A 47 -19.82 8.95 -3.52
N THR A 48 -20.98 8.35 -3.24
CA THR A 48 -21.69 8.66 -1.99
C THR A 48 -21.05 7.98 -0.78
N VAL A 49 -20.68 8.75 0.24
CA VAL A 49 -20.09 8.21 1.47
C VAL A 49 -21.15 7.56 2.34
N VAL A 50 -20.87 6.35 2.80
CA VAL A 50 -21.73 5.51 3.64
C VAL A 50 -21.24 5.48 5.08
N GLU A 51 -19.92 5.36 5.28
CA GLU A 51 -19.28 5.24 6.59
C GLU A 51 -17.90 5.90 6.55
N ILE A 52 -17.47 6.48 7.68
CA ILE A 52 -16.14 7.06 7.86
C ILE A 52 -15.57 6.58 9.20
N GLU A 53 -14.32 6.14 9.18
CA GLU A 53 -13.56 5.71 10.35
C GLU A 53 -12.21 6.44 10.39
N GLU A 54 -11.91 7.15 11.48
CA GLU A 54 -10.58 7.77 11.68
C GLU A 54 -9.52 6.69 11.93
N LYS A 55 -8.37 6.83 11.28
CA LYS A 55 -7.20 5.96 11.45
C LYS A 55 -5.93 6.79 11.60
N THR A 56 -4.98 6.25 12.36
CA THR A 56 -3.62 6.78 12.43
C THR A 56 -2.70 5.89 11.62
N LEU A 57 -2.06 6.47 10.60
CA LEU A 57 -1.10 5.81 9.73
C LEU A 57 0.32 6.24 10.12
N ILE A 58 1.32 5.46 9.70
CA ILE A 58 2.72 5.84 9.88
C ILE A 58 3.19 6.67 8.68
N GLY A 59 4.09 7.63 8.92
CA GLY A 59 4.64 8.47 7.86
C GLY A 59 5.65 7.73 7.00
N LYS A 60 5.59 7.94 5.67
CA LYS A 60 6.44 7.27 4.68
C LYS A 60 7.95 7.48 4.87
N ASN A 61 8.35 8.60 5.48
CA ASN A 61 9.75 8.92 5.76
C ASN A 61 10.34 8.13 6.94
N THR A 62 9.53 7.32 7.63
CA THR A 62 10.04 6.39 8.66
C THR A 62 10.99 5.39 8.02
N LEU A 63 12.10 5.09 8.69
CA LEU A 63 13.04 4.07 8.24
C LEU A 63 12.47 2.67 8.48
N PHE A 64 12.69 1.75 7.56
CA PHE A 64 12.30 0.35 7.73
C PHE A 64 12.93 -0.30 8.98
N THR A 65 14.13 0.15 9.34
CA THR A 65 14.83 -0.33 10.54
C THR A 65 14.18 0.13 11.84
N GLU A 66 13.35 1.20 11.81
CA GLU A 66 12.57 1.64 12.97
C GLU A 66 11.36 0.74 13.26
N LEU A 67 10.91 -0.09 12.31
CA LEU A 67 9.73 -0.94 12.52
C LEU A 67 9.99 -2.01 13.60
N GLU A 68 9.05 -2.08 14.55
CA GLU A 68 9.04 -3.09 15.60
C GLU A 68 8.67 -4.47 15.03
N ASP A 69 9.32 -5.50 15.55
CA ASP A 69 9.09 -6.87 15.12
C ASP A 69 7.69 -7.38 15.52
N GLY A 70 7.01 -8.05 14.59
CA GLY A 70 5.67 -8.60 14.80
C GLY A 70 4.53 -7.58 14.82
N LYS A 71 4.82 -6.28 14.74
CA LYS A 71 3.82 -5.20 14.74
C LYS A 71 3.41 -4.83 13.31
N GLU A 72 2.10 -4.63 13.12
CA GLU A 72 1.54 -4.15 11.86
C GLU A 72 1.51 -2.62 11.85
N TYR A 73 1.92 -2.06 10.73
CA TYR A 73 1.86 -0.64 10.40
C TYR A 73 1.15 -0.47 9.06
N GLU A 74 0.63 0.73 8.80
CA GLU A 74 -0.01 1.04 7.53
C GLU A 74 0.40 2.45 7.11
N ILE A 75 0.82 2.60 5.86
CA ILE A 75 1.11 3.90 5.23
C ILE A 75 0.01 4.22 4.22
N LEU A 76 -0.26 5.51 4.04
CA LEU A 76 -1.01 5.97 2.87
C LEU A 76 -0.14 5.79 1.64
N ALA A 77 -0.71 5.34 0.53
CA ALA A 77 0.00 5.18 -0.72
C ALA A 77 0.19 6.51 -1.46
N ASP A 78 1.09 6.54 -2.44
CA ASP A 78 1.29 7.72 -3.29
C ASP A 78 0.15 7.84 -4.30
N SER A 79 -0.20 9.06 -4.68
CA SER A 79 -1.30 9.31 -5.63
C SER A 79 -0.98 8.83 -7.05
N ASP A 80 0.29 8.58 -7.35
CA ASP A 80 0.74 8.02 -8.62
C ASP A 80 0.49 6.50 -8.72
N PHE A 81 0.11 5.85 -7.62
CA PHE A 81 -0.20 4.43 -7.59
C PHE A 81 -1.71 4.16 -7.63
N THR A 82 -2.08 2.94 -8.00
CA THR A 82 -3.49 2.53 -8.09
C THR A 82 -4.05 1.99 -6.78
N ASN A 83 -3.29 2.02 -5.68
CA ASN A 83 -3.71 1.62 -4.35
C ASN A 83 -3.84 2.83 -3.40
N ASP A 84 -4.60 2.67 -2.32
CA ASP A 84 -4.77 3.75 -1.33
C ASP A 84 -3.84 3.59 -0.12
N THR A 85 -3.55 2.35 0.30
CA THR A 85 -2.65 2.07 1.42
C THR A 85 -1.76 0.86 1.19
N LEU A 86 -0.70 0.78 2.00
CA LEU A 86 0.14 -0.40 2.14
C LEU A 86 0.23 -0.78 3.62
N LYS A 87 -0.28 -1.96 3.96
CA LYS A 87 -0.02 -2.57 5.26
C LYS A 87 1.33 -3.27 5.26
N ILE A 88 2.05 -3.18 6.38
CA ILE A 88 3.42 -3.65 6.53
C ILE A 88 3.54 -4.35 7.88
N LYS A 89 4.04 -5.58 7.88
CA LYS A 89 4.42 -6.32 9.07
C LYS A 89 5.81 -6.91 8.90
N LYS A 90 6.74 -6.56 9.78
CA LYS A 90 8.11 -7.05 9.79
C LYS A 90 8.27 -8.18 10.80
N GLU A 91 8.91 -9.27 10.39
CA GLU A 91 9.22 -10.44 11.22
C GLU A 91 10.66 -10.91 10.95
N GLY A 92 11.60 -10.44 11.75
CA GLY A 92 13.02 -10.58 11.58
C GLY A 92 13.49 -9.93 10.27
N GLU A 93 13.94 -10.79 9.35
CA GLU A 93 14.39 -10.39 8.00
C GLU A 93 13.25 -10.37 6.98
N TRP A 94 12.08 -10.91 7.35
CA TRP A 94 10.93 -11.00 6.47
C TRP A 94 10.05 -9.76 6.63
N VAL A 95 9.44 -9.36 5.52
CA VAL A 95 8.35 -8.40 5.50
C VAL A 95 7.16 -9.04 4.81
N THR A 96 5.99 -8.86 5.40
CA THR A 96 4.71 -9.14 4.76
C THR A 96 4.04 -7.81 4.51
N THR A 97 3.61 -7.61 3.28
CA THR A 97 2.92 -6.40 2.84
C THR A 97 1.56 -6.75 2.27
N THR A 98 0.64 -5.78 2.33
CA THR A 98 -0.68 -5.94 1.70
C THR A 98 -1.10 -4.62 1.06
N ILE A 99 -1.20 -4.64 -0.26
CA ILE A 99 -1.62 -3.50 -1.10
C ILE A 99 -3.15 -3.44 -1.10
N ARG A 100 -3.74 -2.30 -0.73
CA ARG A 100 -5.19 -2.17 -0.47
C ARG A 100 -5.76 -0.87 -1.01
N GLY A 101 -7.07 -0.89 -1.28
CA GLY A 101 -7.80 0.28 -1.77
C GLY A 101 -7.42 0.63 -3.21
N GLY A 102 -7.94 1.75 -3.71
CA GLY A 102 -7.85 2.14 -5.12
C GLY A 102 -8.52 1.09 -6.04
N GLU A 103 -7.74 0.43 -6.88
CA GLU A 103 -8.17 -0.70 -7.72
C GLU A 103 -8.21 -2.03 -6.96
N PHE A 104 -7.63 -2.09 -5.75
CA PHE A 104 -7.56 -3.30 -4.95
C PHE A 104 -8.75 -3.39 -3.99
N SER A 105 -9.19 -4.63 -3.73
CA SER A 105 -10.17 -4.90 -2.69
C SER A 105 -9.60 -4.59 -1.30
N GLU A 106 -10.48 -4.53 -0.31
CA GLU A 106 -10.10 -4.29 1.08
C GLU A 106 -9.28 -5.46 1.69
N GLU A 107 -9.47 -6.67 1.16
CA GLU A 107 -8.64 -7.85 1.47
C GLU A 107 -7.22 -7.69 0.90
N GLY A 108 -7.09 -6.94 -0.20
CA GLY A 108 -5.84 -6.54 -0.80
C GLY A 108 -5.09 -7.66 -1.51
N PHE A 109 -3.88 -7.34 -1.97
CA PHE A 109 -2.93 -8.31 -2.48
C PHE A 109 -1.78 -8.45 -1.48
N THR A 110 -1.59 -9.66 -0.94
CA THR A 110 -0.58 -9.93 0.09
C THR A 110 0.60 -10.69 -0.50
N HIS A 111 1.81 -10.22 -0.18
CA HIS A 111 3.01 -11.03 -0.39
C HIS A 111 4.03 -10.88 0.73
N THR A 112 4.90 -11.87 0.82
CA THR A 112 5.94 -11.96 1.85
C THR A 112 7.29 -12.26 1.22
N TYR A 113 8.32 -11.51 1.63
CA TYR A 113 9.67 -11.65 1.11
C TYR A 113 10.73 -11.19 2.12
N LYS A 114 11.99 -11.55 1.86
CA LYS A 114 13.14 -10.97 2.56
C LYS A 114 13.64 -9.76 1.79
N VAL A 115 13.62 -8.58 2.42
CA VAL A 115 14.05 -7.34 1.77
C VAL A 115 15.45 -7.50 1.19
N GLN A 116 16.40 -8.04 1.96
CA GLN A 116 17.79 -8.24 1.52
C GLN A 116 17.97 -9.07 0.25
N ASP A 117 17.06 -10.00 -0.01
CA ASP A 117 17.16 -10.91 -1.17
C ASP A 117 16.56 -10.28 -2.43
N VAL A 118 15.51 -9.47 -2.26
CA VAL A 118 14.75 -8.84 -3.34
C VAL A 118 15.33 -7.48 -3.74
N PHE A 119 15.78 -6.70 -2.76
CA PHE A 119 16.28 -5.34 -2.95
C PHE A 119 17.35 -5.20 -4.04
N PRO A 120 18.35 -6.10 -4.15
CA PRO A 120 19.38 -6.03 -5.19
C PRO A 120 18.89 -6.42 -6.60
N LYS A 121 17.64 -6.91 -6.73
CA LYS A 121 17.04 -7.31 -8.01
C LYS A 121 16.25 -6.19 -8.69
N ILE A 122 16.12 -5.05 -8.02
CA ILE A 122 15.36 -3.90 -8.51
C ILE A 122 16.31 -2.80 -8.96
N ASP A 123 16.30 -2.50 -10.26
CA ASP A 123 17.27 -1.62 -10.92
C ASP A 123 17.39 -0.23 -10.28
N PHE A 124 16.27 0.37 -9.83
CA PHE A 124 16.28 1.70 -9.23
C PHE A 124 16.74 1.72 -7.76
N LEU A 125 16.96 0.55 -7.15
CA LEU A 125 17.35 0.41 -5.74
C LEU A 125 18.81 -0.08 -5.54
N VAL A 126 19.52 -0.39 -6.62
CA VAL A 126 20.86 -1.04 -6.59
C VAL A 126 21.87 -0.33 -5.68
N ASP A 127 21.83 1.00 -5.57
CA ASP A 127 22.76 1.79 -4.76
C ASP A 127 22.23 2.18 -3.37
N THR A 128 20.99 1.82 -3.05
CA THR A 128 20.38 2.19 -1.77
C THR A 128 20.80 1.20 -0.68
N LYS A 129 21.18 1.70 0.50
CA LYS A 129 21.43 0.84 1.66
C LYS A 129 20.12 0.55 2.36
N ILE A 130 19.92 -0.71 2.78
CA ILE A 130 18.73 -1.11 3.53
C ILE A 130 18.56 -0.32 4.83
N THR A 131 19.66 0.14 5.45
CA THR A 131 19.62 1.01 6.65
C THR A 131 18.98 2.35 6.40
N ASP A 132 19.01 2.80 5.14
CA ASP A 132 18.53 4.12 4.69
C ASP A 132 17.17 3.97 3.98
N MET A 133 16.66 2.74 3.87
CA MET A 133 15.37 2.43 3.23
C MET A 133 14.24 3.02 4.08
N THR A 134 13.45 3.90 3.47
CA THR A 134 12.22 4.43 4.06
C THR A 134 11.02 3.56 3.71
N LEU A 135 9.87 3.80 4.34
CA LEU A 135 8.64 3.11 3.94
C LEU A 135 8.13 3.54 2.55
N ALA A 136 8.47 4.74 2.07
CA ALA A 136 8.26 5.11 0.66
C ALA A 136 9.07 4.21 -0.29
N THR A 137 10.32 3.91 0.07
CA THR A 137 11.16 3.00 -0.72
C THR A 137 10.60 1.57 -0.70
N LEU A 138 10.09 1.13 0.45
CA LEU A 138 9.41 -0.17 0.57
C LEU A 138 8.14 -0.22 -0.28
N GLU A 139 7.34 0.84 -0.30
CA GLU A 139 6.15 0.94 -1.16
C GLU A 139 6.49 0.81 -2.64
N ALA A 140 7.49 1.55 -3.12
CA ALA A 140 7.93 1.46 -4.51
C ALA A 140 8.42 0.04 -4.86
N LEU A 141 9.15 -0.61 -3.95
CA LEU A 141 9.54 -2.01 -4.08
C LEU A 141 8.31 -2.93 -4.18
N ASP A 142 7.31 -2.70 -3.34
CA ASP A 142 6.09 -3.51 -3.27
C ASP A 142 5.27 -3.43 -4.56
N CYS A 143 5.10 -2.21 -5.08
CA CYS A 143 4.44 -1.96 -6.35
C CYS A 143 5.17 -2.62 -7.51
N GLU A 144 6.51 -2.60 -7.51
CA GLU A 144 7.32 -3.26 -8.54
C GLU A 144 7.20 -4.78 -8.47
N ILE A 145 7.22 -5.37 -7.26
CA ILE A 145 6.96 -6.81 -7.06
C ILE A 145 5.56 -7.15 -7.59
N TYR A 146 4.54 -6.39 -7.18
CA TYR A 146 3.18 -6.62 -7.66
C TYR A 146 3.09 -6.54 -9.18
N ALA A 147 3.61 -5.48 -9.80
CA ALA A 147 3.60 -5.32 -11.25
C ALA A 147 4.30 -6.50 -11.94
N THR A 148 5.45 -6.90 -11.44
CA THR A 148 6.24 -8.00 -12.00
C THR A 148 5.53 -9.35 -11.87
N VAL A 149 4.89 -9.61 -10.72
CA VAL A 149 4.24 -10.90 -10.44
C VAL A 149 2.85 -10.99 -11.06
N SER A 150 2.10 -9.89 -11.09
CA SER A 150 0.72 -9.84 -11.58
C SER A 150 0.62 -9.61 -13.09
N ALA A 151 1.53 -8.82 -13.69
CA ALA A 151 1.47 -8.50 -15.12
C ALA A 151 2.02 -9.63 -16.00
N LEU A 152 2.83 -10.53 -15.43
CA LEU A 152 3.44 -11.63 -16.16
C LEU A 152 2.67 -12.93 -15.94
N LYS A 153 2.41 -13.64 -17.05
CA LYS A 153 1.78 -14.97 -17.02
C LYS A 153 2.55 -15.97 -16.16
N GLU A 154 3.86 -15.77 -16.03
CA GLU A 154 4.76 -16.54 -15.18
C GLU A 154 5.71 -15.56 -14.46
N MET A 155 5.88 -15.74 -13.14
CA MET A 155 6.80 -14.93 -12.33
C MET A 155 8.24 -15.08 -12.89
N PRO A 156 8.98 -13.98 -13.05
CA PRO A 156 10.37 -14.06 -13.51
C PRO A 156 11.21 -14.93 -12.58
N GLN A 157 12.12 -15.72 -13.18
CA GLN A 157 12.93 -16.70 -12.46
C GLN A 157 13.71 -16.12 -11.29
N GLU A 158 14.10 -14.84 -11.34
CA GLU A 158 14.84 -14.18 -10.28
C GLU A 158 14.05 -13.90 -9.00
N PHE A 159 12.71 -13.92 -9.06
CA PHE A 159 11.83 -13.80 -7.89
C PHE A 159 11.26 -15.14 -7.42
N VAL A 160 11.38 -16.21 -8.23
CA VAL A 160 10.85 -17.54 -7.90
C VAL A 160 11.50 -18.07 -6.62
N GLY A 161 10.67 -18.34 -5.62
CA GLY A 161 11.10 -18.83 -4.31
C GLY A 161 11.58 -17.74 -3.33
N LEU A 162 11.70 -16.49 -3.79
CA LEU A 162 12.01 -15.32 -2.95
C LEU A 162 10.74 -14.60 -2.47
N VAL A 163 9.75 -14.48 -3.35
CA VAL A 163 8.45 -13.87 -3.07
C VAL A 163 7.38 -14.96 -2.96
N LYS A 164 6.57 -14.89 -1.90
CA LYS A 164 5.37 -15.72 -1.74
C LYS A 164 4.14 -14.83 -1.82
N CYS A 165 3.30 -15.03 -2.82
CA CYS A 165 1.98 -14.42 -2.90
C CYS A 165 0.97 -15.33 -2.22
N LEU A 166 0.07 -14.74 -1.43
CA LEU A 166 -0.94 -15.46 -0.64
C LEU A 166 -2.34 -15.14 -1.16
#